data_AF-A0A2S6CPC1-F1
#
_entry.id   AF-A0A2S6CPC1-F1
#
_cell.length_a   1.000
_cell.length_b   1.000
_cell.length_c   1.000
_cell.angle_alpha   90.00
_cell.angle_beta   90.00
_cell.angle_gamma   90.00
#
_symmetry.space_group_name_H-M   'P 1'
#
loop_
_entity.id
_entity.type
_entity.pdbx_description
1 polymer ?
#
loop_
_entity_poly.entity_id
_entity_poly.type
_entity_poly.pdbx_seq_one_letter_code
_entity_poly.pdbx_strand_id
1 'polypeptide(L)' 'MSLHPLLKFDIAELSIAERIQLAEDLWDSILEQQEELPLSSAQQQELERRLENYEKNPTTGSSWEDVKKRLGFSQ' A
#
# COMPACT_ATOMS: atom_id res chain seq x y z
N MET A 1 -26.47 -4.21 10.49
CA MET A 1 -25.50 -5.31 10.46
C MET A 1 -25.40 -5.70 9.01
N SER A 2 -24.33 -5.26 8.35
CA SER A 2 -24.16 -5.44 6.91
C SER A 2 -23.24 -6.62 6.71
N LEU A 3 -23.81 -7.80 6.46
CA LEU A 3 -23.03 -8.91 5.94
C LEU A 3 -22.53 -8.53 4.55
N HIS A 4 -21.21 -8.37 4.42
CA HIS A 4 -20.60 -8.22 3.10
C HIS A 4 -20.73 -9.55 2.35
N PRO A 5 -21.17 -9.55 1.08
CA PRO A 5 -21.54 -10.77 0.36
C PRO A 5 -20.39 -11.77 0.16
N LEU A 6 -19.15 -11.36 0.39
CA LEU A 6 -17.94 -12.18 0.25
C LEU A 6 -17.44 -12.76 1.58
N LEU A 7 -17.89 -12.23 2.71
CA LEU A 7 -17.40 -12.62 4.03
C LEU A 7 -18.52 -13.31 4.82
N LYS A 8 -18.16 -14.40 5.51
CA LYS A 8 -19.10 -15.18 6.32
C LYS A 8 -19.36 -14.56 7.70
N PHE A 9 -18.83 -13.36 7.95
CA PHE A 9 -18.92 -12.60 9.19
C PHE A 9 -19.11 -11.11 8.86
N ASP A 10 -19.70 -10.35 9.78
CA ASP A 10 -19.87 -8.89 9.64
C ASP A 10 -18.55 -8.19 10.04
N ILE A 11 -17.94 -7.45 9.11
CA ILE A 11 -16.69 -6.71 9.35
C ILE A 11 -16.88 -5.66 10.45
N ALA A 12 -18.10 -5.14 10.63
CA ALA A 12 -18.39 -4.14 11.66
C ALA A 12 -18.26 -4.69 13.09
N GLU A 13 -18.31 -6.02 13.27
CA GLU A 13 -18.13 -6.68 14.56
C GLU A 13 -16.66 -6.83 14.97
N LEU A 14 -15.74 -6.70 14.01
CA LEU A 14 -14.30 -6.74 14.27
C LEU A 14 -13.84 -5.42 14.91
N SER A 15 -12.86 -5.49 15.81
CA SER A 15 -12.10 -4.33 16.27
C SER A 15 -11.29 -3.71 15.12
N ILE A 16 -10.79 -2.48 15.31
CA ILE A 16 -9.92 -1.82 14.31
C ILE A 16 -8.69 -2.69 14.02
N ALA A 17 -8.07 -3.26 15.06
CA ALA A 17 -6.89 -4.10 14.91
C ALA A 17 -7.19 -5.36 14.09
N GLU A 18 -8.31 -6.05 14.36
CA GLU A 18 -8.72 -7.23 13.60
C GLU A 18 -9.05 -6.90 12.14
N ARG A 19 -9.63 -5.72 11.87
CA ARG A 19 -9.85 -5.27 10.49
C ARG A 19 -8.56 -5.00 9.74
N ILE A 20 -7.55 -4.42 10.43
CA ILE A 20 -6.23 -4.21 9.85
C ILE A 20 -5.58 -5.56 9.56
N GLN A 21 -5.61 -6.49 10.52
CA GLN A 21 -5.04 -7.82 10.33
C GLN A 21 -5.73 -8.58 9.18
N LEU A 22 -7.06 -8.53 9.11
CA LEU A 22 -7.78 -9.15 8.01
C LEU A 22 -7.39 -8.55 6.65
N ALA A 23 -7.17 -7.24 6.57
CA ALA A 23 -6.72 -6.60 5.33
C ALA A 23 -5.29 -7.04 4.94
N GLU A 24 -4.40 -7.19 5.91
CA GLU A 24 -3.05 -7.72 5.73
C GLU A 24 -3.08 -9.18 5.26
N ASP A 25 -3.80 -10.06 5.98
CA ASP A 25 -3.92 -11.48 5.65
C ASP A 25 -4.50 -11.68 4.23
N LEU A 26 -5.51 -10.89 3.86
CA LEU A 26 -6.09 -10.94 2.52
C LEU A 26 -5.08 -10.49 1.46
N TRP A 27 -4.28 -9.46 1.75
CA TRP A 27 -3.25 -8.97 0.85
C TRP A 27 -2.13 -9.99 0.67
N ASP A 28 -1.66 -10.61 1.76
CA ASP A 28 -0.62 -11.64 1.73
C ASP A 28 -1.07 -12.89 0.98
N SER A 29 -2.35 -13.27 1.10
CA SER A 29 -2.91 -14.41 0.36
C SER A 29 -2.84 -14.24 -1.16
N ILE A 30 -2.84 -13.00 -1.66
CA ILE A 30 -2.66 -12.71 -3.09
C ILE A 30 -1.21 -12.94 -3.50
N LEU A 31 -0.25 -12.55 -2.65
CA LEU A 31 1.18 -12.73 -2.91
C LEU A 31 1.56 -14.20 -2.99
N GLU A 32 0.94 -15.06 -2.17
CA GLU A 32 1.18 -16.51 -2.21
C GLU A 32 0.75 -17.17 -3.54
N GLN A 33 -0.19 -16.55 -4.25
CA GLN A 33 -0.78 -17.08 -5.48
C GLN A 33 -0.27 -16.38 -6.75
N GLN A 34 0.51 -15.31 -6.59
CA GLN A 34 0.99 -14.52 -7.71
C GLN A 34 2.30 -15.11 -8.23
N GLU A 35 2.30 -15.53 -9.51
CA GLU A 35 3.55 -15.83 -10.20
C GLU A 35 4.43 -14.58 -10.19
N GLU A 36 5.76 -14.76 -10.07
CA GLU A 36 6.71 -13.65 -10.14
C GLU A 36 6.38 -12.80 -11.37
N LEU A 37 6.12 -11.51 -11.15
CA LEU A 37 5.95 -10.53 -12.22
C LEU A 37 7.32 -9.93 -12.52
N PRO A 38 8.10 -10.49 -13.47
CA PRO A 38 9.42 -9.97 -13.75
C PRO A 38 9.30 -8.54 -14.27
N LEU A 39 10.11 -7.66 -13.70
CA LEU A 39 10.26 -6.32 -14.24
C LEU A 39 10.91 -6.41 -15.62
N SER A 40 10.40 -5.66 -16.58
CA SER A 40 11.14 -5.41 -17.82
C SER A 40 12.43 -4.66 -17.52
N SER A 41 13.43 -4.80 -18.38
CA SER A 41 14.70 -4.07 -18.26
C SER A 41 14.49 -2.55 -18.17
N ALA A 42 13.52 -2.00 -18.90
CA ALA A 42 13.18 -0.58 -18.85
C ALA A 42 12.60 -0.16 -17.49
N GLN A 43 11.76 -1.00 -16.86
CA GLN A 43 11.23 -0.73 -15.53
C GLN A 43 12.33 -0.80 -14.48
N GLN A 44 13.22 -1.80 -14.55
CA GLN A 44 14.35 -1.94 -13.64
C GLN A 44 15.28 -0.71 -13.73
N GLN A 45 15.62 -0.27 -14.96
CA GLN A 45 16.43 0.93 -15.17
C GLN A 45 15.78 2.19 -14.61
N GLU A 46 14.45 2.35 -14.76
CA GLU A 46 13.75 3.50 -14.20
C GLU A 46 13.72 3.49 -12.68
N LEU A 47 13.60 2.32 -12.04
CA LEU A 47 13.67 2.20 -10.59
C LEU A 47 15.07 2.56 -10.07
N GLU A 48 16.13 2.04 -10.70
CA GLU A 48 17.53 2.38 -10.38
C GLU A 48 17.77 3.88 -10.49
N ARG A 49 17.33 4.49 -11.60
CA ARG A 49 17.43 5.94 -11.83
C ARG A 49 16.71 6.74 -10.75
N ARG A 50 15.52 6.30 -10.30
CA ARG A 50 14.77 6.98 -9.23
C ARG A 50 15.46 6.82 -7.88
N LEU A 51 16.01 5.64 -7.59
CA LEU A 51 16.73 5.38 -6.35
C LEU A 51 17.98 6.25 -6.25
N GLU A 52 18.81 6.30 -7.30
CA GLU A 52 19.99 7.17 -7.33
C GLU A 52 19.63 8.66 -7.14
N ASN A 53 18.53 9.11 -7.76
CA ASN A 53 18.10 10.50 -7.63
C ASN A 53 17.65 10.83 -6.20
N TYR A 54 16.98 9.88 -5.54
CA TYR A 54 16.59 9.99 -4.14
C TYR A 54 17.82 10.02 -3.22
N GLU A 55 18.80 9.14 -3.42
CA GLU A 55 20.04 9.12 -2.65
C GLU A 55 20.83 10.42 -2.78
N LYS A 56 20.90 10.97 -4.00
CA LYS A 56 21.56 12.26 -4.27
C LYS A 56 20.78 13.44 -3.72
N ASN A 57 19.46 13.33 -3.60
CA ASN A 57 18.57 14.42 -3.19
C ASN A 57 17.49 13.95 -2.20
N PRO A 58 17.84 13.55 -0.97
CA PRO A 58 16.90 12.91 -0.04
C PRO A 58 15.73 13.83 0.37
N THR A 59 15.89 15.14 0.22
CA THR A 59 14.87 16.16 0.54
C THR A 59 13.93 16.50 -0.62
N THR A 60 14.06 15.86 -1.79
CA THR A 60 13.15 16.08 -2.93
C THR A 60 11.77 15.44 -2.73
N GLY A 61 11.66 14.50 -1.81
CA GLY A 61 10.38 13.96 -1.36
C GLY A 61 9.60 14.98 -0.53
N SER A 62 8.26 14.90 -0.59
CA SER A 62 7.41 15.60 0.38
C SER A 62 7.29 14.76 1.65
N SER A 63 7.27 15.41 2.82
CA SER A 63 6.91 14.70 4.04
C SER A 63 5.47 14.17 3.96
N TRP A 64 5.12 13.16 4.75
CA TRP A 64 3.75 12.66 4.80
C TRP A 64 2.75 13.76 5.20
N GLU A 65 3.16 14.66 6.09
CA GLU A 65 2.37 15.82 6.48
C GLU A 65 2.12 16.78 5.30
N ASP A 66 3.12 17.03 4.46
CA ASP A 66 2.94 17.87 3.27
C ASP A 66 2.03 17.22 2.22
N VAL A 67 2.10 15.89 2.10
CA VAL A 67 1.17 15.12 1.24
C VAL A 67 -0.26 15.22 1.77
N LYS A 68 -0.48 15.00 3.07
CA LYS A 68 -1.79 15.17 3.71
C LYS A 68 -2.37 16.55 3.45
N LYS A 69 -1.55 17.60 3.62
CA LYS A 69 -1.96 18.99 3.35
C LYS A 69 -2.43 19.18 1.91
N ARG A 70 -1.66 18.67 0.95
CA ARG A 70 -2.00 18.74 -0.48
C ARG A 70 -3.25 17.96 -0.85
N LEU A 71 -3.52 16.86 -0.16
CA LEU A 71 -4.72 16.03 -0.34
C LEU A 71 -5.94 16.52 0.47
N GLY A 72 -5.82 17.63 1.21
CA GLY A 72 -6.91 18.20 1.98
C GLY A 72 -7.20 17.47 3.30
N PHE A 73 -6.30 16.61 3.77
CA PHE A 73 -6.38 15.96 5.09
C PHE A 73 -5.91 16.86 6.24
N SER A 74 -5.83 18.18 6.01
CA SER A 74 -5.51 19.17 7.04
C SER A 74 -6.68 19.34 8.00
N GLN A 75 -6.76 18.49 9.03
CA GLN A 75 -7.46 18.78 10.28
C GLN A 75 -6.48 18.72 11.44
#